data_AF-A0A285D1T2-F1
#
_entry.id   AF-A0A285D1T2-F1
#
_cell.length_a   1.000
_cell.length_b   1.000
_cell.length_c   1.000
_cell.angle_alpha   90.00
_cell.angle_beta   90.00
_cell.angle_gamma   90.00
#
_symmetry.space_group_name_H-M   'P 1'
#
loop_
_entity.id
_entity.type
_entity.pdbx_description
1 polymer ?
#
loop_
_entity_poly.entity_id
_entity_poly.type
_entity_poly.pdbx_seq_one_letter_code
_entity_poly.pdbx_strand_id
1 'polypeptide(L)'
;MKRLIVISPYWDERLGALSALAERLRPRAIAALIDTDTGLFPRDATGSISGITLYRRDGFGGSRFIHAKALIAQTDTADHLLIGSANCTVAALGTGNTSGSNSEASLYRQLPPGRAVSELGLEKVLTPERRIEAEKLPPLHVEEDIPFDALSQSHPGIFAVHGDTLSWRPAAQIGAPEAYEVELLAASGAPLVSNPTRLEGTDHRRIRFQIEATDDLPAFARLIGPHEFTPGIITHIDALQIAIRETHSRQTENALAQLDGETEATLALLEVQDLLEKIEDRDADGHGEGVSIPKARKETDEGGQKHRQLSYDDFIAGRRPHQSGHVQHNSLGGSDVSIVRGFLNRIVGLNSLVTPVDENDEDALKDAFDLGDETQNAEAAMAAGEEFAAKPTSRPVQDGGEEEQRRNARRAQATKDQLVKAAADFAKRIELKQESGSLSSRDFLRLRALLMIICAASWRGTDKAGEKLKDRTSLQVLPVEGDPNSWPYVLGRLIFKVFGGSKPAIRFLKLDSVHDQLPADLLECWATCFWCMHACLCARLSPSERTKIQRHILPLMEQVYRRTHLSKDELLAVSITDVMDGMSIQYADRLGIDPEALSLAHRSACERMFP
;
A
#
# COMPACT_ATOMS: atom_id res chain seq x y z
N MET A 1 -33.22 40.90 -10.62
CA MET A 1 -31.95 40.52 -9.98
C MET A 1 -31.06 41.76 -9.85
N LYS A 2 -30.31 41.93 -8.75
CA LYS A 2 -29.42 43.10 -8.55
C LYS A 2 -28.14 42.98 -9.37
N ARG A 3 -27.38 41.90 -9.17
CA ARG A 3 -26.08 41.70 -9.81
C ARG A 3 -25.85 40.22 -10.11
N LEU A 4 -25.28 39.92 -11.27
CA LEU A 4 -24.68 38.61 -11.58
C LEU A 4 -23.16 38.73 -11.41
N ILE A 5 -22.53 37.81 -10.69
CA ILE A 5 -21.07 37.71 -10.61
C ILE A 5 -20.67 36.36 -11.21
N VAL A 6 -19.72 36.37 -12.13
CA VAL A 6 -19.27 35.18 -12.85
C VAL A 6 -17.77 35.04 -12.69
N ILE A 7 -17.37 33.86 -12.21
CA ILE A 7 -15.98 33.43 -12.10
C ILE A 7 -15.87 32.19 -12.98
N SER A 8 -15.04 32.26 -14.02
CA SER A 8 -14.81 31.14 -14.92
C SER A 8 -13.41 31.24 -15.53
N PRO A 9 -12.64 30.15 -15.58
CA PRO A 9 -11.38 30.10 -16.30
C PRO A 9 -11.60 30.05 -17.83
N TYR A 10 -12.68 29.41 -18.28
CA TYR A 10 -12.99 29.25 -19.71
C TYR A 10 -14.32 29.90 -20.10
N TRP A 11 -14.39 30.38 -21.34
CA TRP A 11 -15.50 31.18 -21.87
C TRP A 11 -15.76 30.79 -23.33
N ASP A 12 -17.01 30.85 -23.80
CA ASP A 12 -17.30 30.67 -25.22
C ASP A 12 -16.74 31.85 -26.02
N GLU A 13 -16.24 31.63 -27.23
CA GLU A 13 -15.71 32.70 -28.11
C GLU A 13 -16.66 33.90 -28.29
N ARG A 14 -17.98 33.66 -28.20
CA ARG A 14 -19.04 34.68 -28.34
C ARG A 14 -19.78 34.98 -27.04
N LEU A 15 -19.25 34.54 -25.89
CA LEU A 15 -19.90 34.67 -24.57
C LEU A 15 -21.36 34.14 -24.57
N GLY A 16 -21.59 33.00 -25.23
CA GLY A 16 -22.93 32.45 -25.46
C GLY A 16 -23.67 32.11 -24.17
N ALA A 17 -23.02 31.40 -23.24
CA ALA A 17 -23.63 31.08 -21.95
C ALA A 17 -23.89 32.32 -21.09
N LEU A 18 -22.95 33.27 -21.06
CA LEU A 18 -23.13 34.53 -20.33
C LEU A 18 -24.29 35.35 -20.90
N SER A 19 -24.41 35.40 -22.23
CA SER A 19 -25.53 36.04 -22.94
C SER A 19 -26.86 35.42 -22.54
N ALA A 20 -26.95 34.08 -22.56
CA ALA A 20 -28.16 33.36 -22.18
C ALA A 20 -28.56 33.59 -20.71
N LEU A 21 -27.57 33.64 -19.80
CA LEU A 21 -27.80 33.98 -18.39
C LEU A 21 -28.27 35.43 -18.24
N ALA A 22 -27.65 36.38 -18.94
CA ALA A 22 -28.03 37.79 -18.90
C ALA A 22 -29.46 38.01 -19.42
N GLU A 23 -29.84 37.38 -20.52
CA GLU A 23 -31.18 37.47 -21.11
C GLU A 23 -32.25 36.93 -20.16
N ARG A 24 -31.98 35.78 -19.53
CA ARG A 24 -32.94 35.06 -18.70
C ARG A 24 -33.07 35.63 -17.29
N LEU A 25 -31.97 36.06 -16.68
CA LEU A 25 -31.95 36.57 -15.30
C LEU A 25 -32.14 38.09 -15.23
N ARG A 26 -31.93 38.81 -16.34
CA ARG A 26 -32.02 40.27 -16.45
C ARG A 26 -31.36 41.01 -15.27
N PRO A 27 -30.05 40.82 -15.01
CA PRO A 27 -29.32 41.58 -14.01
C PRO A 27 -29.38 43.09 -14.28
N ARG A 28 -29.33 43.90 -13.23
CA ARG A 28 -29.00 45.33 -13.39
C ARG A 28 -27.51 45.57 -13.66
N ALA A 29 -26.64 44.65 -13.22
CA ALA A 29 -25.20 44.69 -13.44
C ALA A 29 -24.62 43.27 -13.53
N ILE A 30 -23.57 43.10 -14.33
CA ILE A 30 -22.80 41.86 -14.45
C ILE A 30 -21.35 42.15 -14.09
N ALA A 31 -20.76 41.35 -13.20
CA ALA A 31 -19.35 41.39 -12.87
C ALA A 31 -18.69 40.08 -13.33
N ALA A 32 -17.72 40.16 -14.25
CA ALA A 32 -16.94 39.01 -14.67
C ALA A 32 -15.52 39.14 -14.11
N LEU A 33 -15.05 38.11 -13.40
CA LEU A 33 -13.71 38.06 -12.82
C LEU A 33 -12.77 37.35 -13.79
N ILE A 34 -11.81 38.08 -14.33
CA ILE A 34 -10.98 37.66 -15.46
C ILE A 34 -9.53 37.51 -15.02
N ASP A 35 -8.91 36.42 -15.46
CA ASP A 35 -7.47 36.23 -15.44
C ASP A 35 -6.84 36.99 -16.60
N THR A 36 -5.94 37.93 -16.30
CA THR A 36 -5.32 38.75 -17.35
C THR A 36 -4.20 38.04 -18.08
N ASP A 37 -3.66 36.97 -17.50
CA ASP A 37 -2.39 36.39 -17.94
C ASP A 37 -2.59 35.21 -18.91
N THR A 38 -3.80 34.66 -19.01
CA THR A 38 -4.05 33.42 -19.76
C THR A 38 -4.48 33.61 -21.21
N GLY A 39 -4.97 34.78 -21.60
CA GLY A 39 -5.48 34.96 -22.97
C GLY A 39 -6.76 34.19 -23.28
N LEU A 40 -7.49 33.67 -22.28
CA LEU A 40 -8.66 32.80 -22.51
C LEU A 40 -10.01 33.55 -22.58
N PHE A 41 -10.05 34.85 -22.27
CA PHE A 41 -11.28 35.63 -22.32
C PHE A 41 -11.48 36.30 -23.69
N PRO A 42 -12.66 36.13 -24.35
CA PRO A 42 -12.94 36.67 -25.67
C PRO A 42 -13.25 38.17 -25.60
N ARG A 43 -12.22 39.00 -25.45
CA ARG A 43 -12.36 40.45 -25.23
C ARG A 43 -13.25 41.15 -26.26
N ASP A 44 -13.20 40.72 -27.52
CA ASP A 44 -13.94 41.34 -28.64
C ASP A 44 -15.45 41.05 -28.57
N ALA A 45 -15.87 40.00 -27.85
CA ALA A 45 -17.28 39.66 -27.66
C ALA A 45 -17.94 40.46 -26.52
N THR A 46 -17.16 41.13 -25.67
CA THR A 46 -17.66 41.85 -24.47
C THR A 46 -18.73 42.87 -24.80
N GLY A 47 -18.59 43.59 -25.93
CA GLY A 47 -19.53 44.63 -26.35
C GLY A 47 -20.96 44.15 -26.63
N SER A 48 -21.16 42.83 -26.77
CA SER A 48 -22.49 42.22 -26.92
C SER A 48 -23.26 42.07 -25.60
N ILE A 49 -22.60 42.21 -24.45
CA ILE A 49 -23.19 42.04 -23.12
C ILE A 49 -23.44 43.40 -22.47
N SER A 50 -24.71 43.77 -22.31
CA SER A 50 -25.07 45.02 -21.63
C SER A 50 -24.81 44.96 -20.12
N GLY A 51 -24.20 46.01 -19.56
CA GLY A 51 -23.98 46.16 -18.12
C GLY A 51 -22.90 45.27 -17.53
N ILE A 52 -22.03 44.70 -18.36
CA ILE A 52 -20.85 43.94 -17.92
C ILE A 52 -19.74 44.89 -17.42
N THR A 53 -19.10 44.50 -16.34
CA THR A 53 -17.87 45.11 -15.83
C THR A 53 -16.87 44.00 -15.57
N LEU A 54 -15.67 44.13 -16.15
CA LEU A 54 -14.60 43.16 -15.97
C LEU A 54 -13.73 43.58 -14.78
N TYR A 55 -13.40 42.62 -13.92
CA TYR A 55 -12.52 42.81 -12.78
C TYR A 55 -11.32 41.89 -12.93
N ARG A 56 -10.12 42.44 -12.80
CA ARG A 56 -8.90 41.63 -12.75
C ARG A 56 -8.88 40.84 -11.46
N ARG A 57 -8.67 39.54 -11.57
CA ARG A 57 -8.54 38.63 -10.42
C ARG A 57 -7.08 38.28 -10.08
N ASP A 58 -6.12 38.82 -10.85
CA ASP A 58 -4.68 38.65 -10.68
C ASP A 58 -4.21 38.96 -9.24
N GLY A 59 -3.41 38.07 -8.64
CA GLY A 59 -2.88 38.25 -7.28
C GLY A 59 -3.87 38.02 -6.13
N PHE A 60 -5.07 37.49 -6.42
CA PHE A 60 -5.91 36.84 -5.40
C PHE A 60 -5.44 35.39 -5.26
N GLY A 61 -5.00 34.95 -4.07
CA GLY A 61 -4.65 33.53 -3.83
C GLY A 61 -3.22 33.07 -4.20
N GLY A 62 -2.23 33.96 -4.26
CA GLY A 62 -0.83 33.58 -4.56
C GLY A 62 -0.55 33.42 -6.07
N SER A 63 0.65 32.96 -6.44
CA SER A 63 1.13 32.88 -7.83
C SER A 63 0.53 31.73 -8.66
N ARG A 64 -0.57 31.10 -8.22
CA ARG A 64 -1.19 29.94 -8.88
C ARG A 64 -2.45 30.35 -9.64
N PHE A 65 -2.67 29.70 -10.79
CA PHE A 65 -3.85 29.87 -11.64
C PHE A 65 -5.13 29.50 -10.88
N ILE A 66 -6.10 30.43 -10.74
CA ILE A 66 -7.37 30.13 -10.08
C ILE A 66 -8.32 29.40 -11.04
N HIS A 67 -8.46 28.10 -10.87
CA HIS A 67 -9.38 27.27 -11.67
C HIS A 67 -10.85 27.29 -11.17
N ALA A 68 -11.18 28.18 -10.24
CA ALA A 68 -12.52 28.25 -9.63
C ALA A 68 -13.62 28.66 -10.62
N LYS A 69 -14.81 28.04 -10.47
CA LYS A 69 -15.99 28.31 -11.30
C LYS A 69 -17.19 28.57 -10.40
N ALA A 70 -17.75 29.76 -10.51
CA ALA A 70 -18.87 30.17 -9.68
C ALA A 70 -19.78 31.18 -10.40
N LEU A 71 -21.08 31.01 -10.19
CA LEU A 71 -22.12 31.95 -10.57
C LEU A 71 -22.84 32.45 -9.32
N ILE A 72 -22.87 33.76 -9.12
CA ILE A 72 -23.53 34.39 -7.97
C ILE A 72 -24.61 35.34 -8.47
N ALA A 73 -25.87 34.99 -8.24
CA ALA A 73 -27.01 35.85 -8.50
C ALA A 73 -27.45 36.53 -7.21
N GLN A 74 -27.14 37.82 -7.07
CA GLN A 74 -27.55 38.62 -5.92
C GLN A 74 -28.93 39.23 -6.16
N THR A 75 -29.85 39.04 -5.22
CA THR A 75 -31.22 39.57 -5.27
C THR A 75 -31.50 40.46 -4.06
N ASP A 76 -32.74 40.95 -3.92
CA ASP A 76 -33.14 41.72 -2.74
C ASP A 76 -33.32 40.84 -1.50
N THR A 77 -33.62 39.56 -1.68
CA THR A 77 -34.04 38.64 -0.63
C THR A 77 -33.04 37.52 -0.34
N ALA A 78 -32.15 37.21 -1.28
CA ALA A 78 -31.08 36.23 -1.09
C ALA A 78 -29.94 36.40 -2.11
N ASP A 79 -28.78 35.82 -1.78
CA ASP A 79 -27.72 35.53 -2.75
C ASP A 79 -27.81 34.04 -3.15
N HIS A 80 -27.79 33.78 -4.45
CA HIS A 80 -27.83 32.43 -5.01
C HIS A 80 -26.46 32.09 -5.58
N LEU A 81 -25.79 31.10 -4.98
CA LEU A 81 -24.46 30.63 -5.39
C LEU A 81 -24.59 29.27 -6.08
N LEU A 82 -24.03 29.16 -7.28
CA LEU A 82 -23.73 27.90 -7.94
C LEU A 82 -22.20 27.79 -8.06
N ILE A 83 -21.62 26.72 -7.52
CA ILE A 83 -20.17 26.47 -7.53
C ILE A 83 -19.90 25.01 -7.89
N GLY A 84 -18.88 24.74 -8.71
CA GLY A 84 -18.56 23.37 -9.13
C GLY A 84 -17.68 23.29 -10.37
N SER A 85 -17.89 22.26 -11.18
CA SER A 85 -17.10 22.00 -12.39
C SER A 85 -17.54 22.81 -13.62
N ALA A 86 -18.75 23.39 -13.58
CA ALA A 86 -19.35 24.05 -14.74
C ALA A 86 -18.71 25.41 -15.05
N ASN A 87 -18.01 25.50 -16.19
CA ASN A 87 -17.54 26.78 -16.74
C ASN A 87 -18.71 27.64 -17.24
N CYS A 88 -18.49 28.94 -17.44
CA CYS A 88 -19.44 29.80 -18.15
C CYS A 88 -19.35 29.58 -19.68
N THR A 89 -19.69 28.36 -20.12
CA THR A 89 -19.71 27.92 -21.52
C THR A 89 -21.03 27.24 -21.88
N VAL A 90 -21.42 27.27 -23.16
CA VAL A 90 -22.64 26.60 -23.64
C VAL A 90 -22.52 25.09 -23.46
N ALA A 91 -21.33 24.52 -23.62
CA ALA A 91 -21.10 23.09 -23.40
C ALA A 91 -21.41 22.67 -21.95
N ALA A 92 -21.09 23.51 -20.95
CA ALA A 92 -21.33 23.22 -19.54
C ALA A 92 -22.75 23.59 -19.08
N LEU A 93 -23.22 24.80 -19.40
CA LEU A 93 -24.48 25.33 -18.86
C LEU A 93 -25.67 25.17 -19.81
N GLY A 94 -25.42 24.88 -21.09
CA GLY A 94 -26.40 24.94 -22.14
C GLY A 94 -26.84 26.37 -22.47
N THR A 95 -27.93 26.47 -23.22
CA THR A 95 -28.73 27.68 -23.39
C THR A 95 -30.13 27.35 -22.90
N GLY A 96 -30.97 28.32 -22.50
CA GLY A 96 -32.30 28.01 -21.92
C GLY A 96 -33.22 27.09 -22.76
N ASN A 97 -32.86 26.81 -24.03
CA ASN A 97 -33.54 25.92 -24.97
C ASN A 97 -32.75 24.63 -25.32
N THR A 98 -31.49 24.52 -24.92
CA THR A 98 -30.60 23.37 -25.21
C THR A 98 -29.78 23.02 -23.98
N SER A 99 -29.83 21.77 -23.53
CA SER A 99 -28.95 21.32 -22.45
C SER A 99 -27.48 21.40 -22.84
N GLY A 100 -26.60 21.59 -21.85
CA GLY A 100 -25.16 21.44 -22.04
C GLY A 100 -24.80 20.01 -22.49
N SER A 101 -23.73 19.89 -23.27
CA SER A 101 -23.19 18.59 -23.70
C SER A 101 -22.33 17.93 -22.63
N ASN A 102 -21.76 18.71 -21.71
CA ASN A 102 -20.88 18.20 -20.67
C ASN A 102 -21.67 17.63 -19.49
N SER A 103 -21.13 16.58 -18.88
CA SER A 103 -21.58 16.09 -17.58
C SER A 103 -20.92 16.93 -16.48
N GLU A 104 -21.67 17.84 -15.87
CA GLU A 104 -21.16 18.76 -14.85
C GLU A 104 -21.74 18.46 -13.47
N ALA A 105 -20.94 18.67 -12.43
CA ALA A 105 -21.36 18.61 -11.03
C ALA A 105 -21.28 20.01 -10.41
N SER A 106 -22.36 20.47 -9.80
CA SER A 106 -22.39 21.79 -9.15
C SER A 106 -23.25 21.78 -7.91
N LEU A 107 -22.79 22.49 -6.87
CA LEU A 107 -23.52 22.71 -5.64
C LEU A 107 -24.24 24.06 -5.71
N TYR A 108 -25.54 24.03 -5.48
CA TYR A 108 -26.34 25.22 -5.28
C TYR A 108 -26.51 25.53 -3.79
N ARG A 109 -26.27 26.79 -3.41
CA ARG A 109 -26.57 27.30 -2.06
C ARG A 109 -27.30 28.63 -2.14
N GLN A 110 -28.33 28.75 -1.30
CA GLN A 110 -28.98 30.03 -1.02
C GLN A 110 -28.39 30.60 0.27
N LEU A 111 -27.92 31.85 0.20
CA LEU A 111 -27.35 32.59 1.32
C LEU A 111 -28.16 33.85 1.61
N PRO A 112 -28.08 34.41 2.83
CA PRO A 112 -28.67 35.72 3.10
C PRO A 112 -28.14 36.80 2.15
N PRO A 113 -28.93 37.84 1.85
CA PRO A 113 -28.52 38.93 0.96
C PRO A 113 -27.13 39.47 1.29
N GLY A 114 -26.27 39.58 0.28
CA GLY A 114 -24.93 40.16 0.40
C GLY A 114 -23.87 39.26 1.02
N ARG A 115 -24.21 38.06 1.53
CA ARG A 115 -23.22 37.18 2.19
C ARG A 115 -22.28 36.51 1.20
N ALA A 116 -22.71 36.15 0.00
CA ALA A 116 -21.89 35.34 -0.91
C ALA A 116 -20.54 36.01 -1.25
N VAL A 117 -20.56 37.33 -1.42
CA VAL A 117 -19.35 38.12 -1.74
C VAL A 117 -18.38 38.19 -0.56
N SER A 118 -18.90 38.33 0.66
CA SER A 118 -18.10 38.42 1.88
C SER A 118 -17.47 37.07 2.24
N GLU A 119 -18.26 36.00 2.21
CA GLU A 119 -17.82 34.63 2.55
C GLU A 119 -16.77 34.11 1.56
N LEU A 120 -16.87 34.46 0.28
CA LEU A 120 -15.90 34.10 -0.74
C LEU A 120 -14.72 35.08 -0.83
N GLY A 121 -14.66 36.08 0.06
CA GLY A 121 -13.58 37.08 0.08
C GLY A 121 -13.50 37.97 -1.16
N LEU A 122 -14.56 38.03 -1.97
CA LEU A 122 -14.59 38.73 -3.27
C LEU A 122 -14.62 40.26 -3.13
N GLU A 123 -14.83 40.78 -1.92
CA GLU A 123 -14.77 42.22 -1.60
C GLU A 123 -13.43 42.85 -2.00
N LYS A 124 -12.34 42.06 -1.94
CA LYS A 124 -10.98 42.51 -2.31
C LYS A 124 -10.78 42.62 -3.83
N VAL A 125 -11.64 41.98 -4.61
CA VAL A 125 -11.55 41.92 -6.09
C VAL A 125 -12.58 42.83 -6.73
N LEU A 126 -13.79 42.90 -6.16
CA LEU A 126 -14.90 43.71 -6.68
C LEU A 126 -14.78 45.19 -6.31
N THR A 127 -13.59 45.77 -6.51
CA THR A 127 -13.28 47.18 -6.23
C THR A 127 -13.09 47.99 -7.52
N PRO A 128 -13.30 49.32 -7.49
CA PRO A 128 -13.07 50.17 -8.66
C PRO A 128 -11.66 50.07 -9.25
N GLU A 129 -10.63 49.88 -8.43
CA GLU A 129 -9.21 49.84 -8.82
C GLU A 129 -8.84 48.56 -9.59
N ARG A 130 -9.64 47.51 -9.40
CA ARG A 130 -9.48 46.22 -10.07
C ARG A 130 -10.22 46.15 -11.41
N ARG A 131 -11.01 47.16 -11.77
CA ARG A 131 -11.70 47.20 -13.07
C ARG A 131 -10.70 47.24 -14.23
N ILE A 132 -11.03 46.52 -15.29
CA ILE A 132 -10.25 46.49 -16.53
C ILE A 132 -11.17 46.68 -17.73
N GLU A 133 -10.69 47.46 -18.70
CA GLU A 133 -11.33 47.60 -20.01
C GLU A 133 -10.99 46.39 -20.87
N ALA A 134 -11.94 45.88 -21.64
CA ALA A 134 -11.76 44.67 -22.44
C ALA A 134 -10.58 44.79 -23.42
N GLU A 135 -10.33 45.98 -23.98
CA GLU A 135 -9.25 46.26 -24.92
C GLU A 135 -7.85 46.11 -24.31
N LYS A 136 -7.74 46.12 -22.98
CA LYS A 136 -6.48 45.90 -22.25
C LYS A 136 -6.17 44.43 -22.01
N LEU A 137 -7.11 43.52 -22.29
CA LEU A 137 -6.88 42.09 -22.18
C LEU A 137 -6.10 41.58 -23.41
N PRO A 138 -5.27 40.53 -23.25
CA PRO A 138 -4.65 39.84 -24.39
C PRO A 138 -5.73 39.30 -25.35
N PRO A 139 -5.40 39.15 -26.65
CA PRO A 139 -6.30 38.51 -27.62
C PRO A 139 -6.57 37.05 -27.21
N LEU A 140 -7.73 36.53 -27.62
CA LEU A 140 -8.10 35.14 -27.35
C LEU A 140 -7.05 34.20 -27.98
N HIS A 141 -6.43 33.36 -27.15
CA HIS A 141 -5.53 32.31 -27.57
C HIS A 141 -6.08 30.97 -27.08
N VAL A 142 -6.43 30.10 -28.02
CA VAL A 142 -6.82 28.72 -27.75
C VAL A 142 -5.67 27.85 -28.27
N GLU A 143 -5.14 26.97 -27.43
CA GLU A 143 -4.10 26.02 -27.86
C GLU A 143 -4.63 25.12 -29.00
N GLU A 144 -3.74 24.67 -29.88
CA GLU A 144 -4.11 23.78 -30.98
C GLU A 144 -4.68 22.45 -30.44
N ASP A 145 -5.71 21.93 -31.11
CA ASP A 145 -6.29 20.65 -30.77
C ASP A 145 -5.21 19.55 -30.80
N ILE A 146 -5.07 18.84 -29.68
CA ILE A 146 -4.20 17.67 -29.59
C ILE A 146 -4.69 16.65 -30.63
N PRO A 147 -3.82 16.14 -31.54
CA PRO A 147 -4.21 15.24 -32.61
C PRO A 147 -4.47 13.82 -32.07
N PHE A 148 -5.54 13.66 -31.29
CA PHE A 148 -5.85 12.46 -30.51
C PHE A 148 -5.99 11.23 -31.41
N ASP A 149 -6.59 11.40 -32.59
CA ASP A 149 -6.75 10.30 -33.56
C ASP A 149 -5.39 9.77 -34.03
N ALA A 150 -4.45 10.66 -34.35
CA ALA A 150 -3.11 10.25 -34.78
C ALA A 150 -2.33 9.58 -33.63
N LEU A 151 -2.41 10.13 -32.42
CA LEU A 151 -1.75 9.58 -31.22
C LEU A 151 -2.34 8.23 -30.79
N SER A 152 -3.64 8.03 -31.00
CA SER A 152 -4.32 6.77 -30.66
C SER A 152 -3.82 5.59 -31.52
N GLN A 153 -3.42 5.85 -32.77
CA GLN A 153 -2.92 4.82 -33.68
C GLN A 153 -1.54 4.30 -33.24
N SER A 154 -0.70 5.16 -32.66
CA SER A 154 0.63 4.80 -32.17
C SER A 154 0.64 4.17 -30.76
N HIS A 155 -0.52 3.92 -30.16
CA HIS A 155 -0.63 3.36 -28.81
C HIS A 155 -0.26 1.85 -28.79
N PRO A 156 0.74 1.42 -27.98
CA PRO A 156 1.25 0.04 -28.00
C PRO A 156 0.37 -0.95 -27.21
N GLY A 157 -0.61 -0.46 -26.45
CA GLY A 157 -1.39 -1.27 -25.51
C GLY A 157 -1.03 -0.96 -24.07
N ILE A 158 -1.43 -1.84 -23.16
CA ILE A 158 -1.26 -1.64 -21.71
C ILE A 158 -0.22 -2.62 -21.19
N PHE A 159 0.76 -2.09 -20.46
CA PHE A 159 1.78 -2.87 -19.79
C PHE A 159 1.58 -2.77 -18.28
N ALA A 160 1.67 -3.91 -17.60
CA ALA A 160 1.61 -3.97 -16.15
C ALA A 160 2.63 -4.97 -15.63
N VAL A 161 3.45 -4.55 -14.68
CA VAL A 161 4.39 -5.40 -13.95
C VAL A 161 3.78 -5.77 -12.61
N HIS A 162 3.89 -7.05 -12.28
CA HIS A 162 3.60 -7.59 -10.96
C HIS A 162 4.69 -8.61 -10.65
N GLY A 163 5.46 -8.39 -9.58
CA GLY A 163 6.67 -9.16 -9.34
C GLY A 163 7.63 -9.15 -10.53
N ASP A 164 8.17 -10.32 -10.88
CA ASP A 164 9.08 -10.53 -12.02
C ASP A 164 8.35 -10.75 -13.36
N THR A 165 7.05 -10.48 -13.40
CA THR A 165 6.21 -10.80 -14.55
C THR A 165 5.62 -9.53 -15.14
N LEU A 166 6.07 -9.19 -16.36
CA LEU A 166 5.46 -8.18 -17.20
C LEU A 166 4.27 -8.81 -17.94
N SER A 167 3.13 -8.16 -17.88
CA SER A 167 1.97 -8.49 -18.69
C SER A 167 1.64 -7.38 -19.67
N TRP A 168 1.41 -7.75 -20.92
CA TRP A 168 1.07 -6.87 -22.01
C TRP A 168 -0.30 -7.24 -22.58
N ARG A 169 -1.19 -6.26 -22.65
CA ARG A 169 -2.44 -6.33 -23.41
C ARG A 169 -2.29 -5.47 -24.66
N PRO A 170 -2.07 -6.08 -25.85
CA PRO A 170 -1.90 -5.34 -27.09
C PRO A 170 -3.11 -4.46 -27.40
N ALA A 171 -2.87 -3.30 -28.02
CA ALA A 171 -3.94 -2.47 -28.56
C ALA A 171 -4.61 -3.17 -29.76
N ALA A 172 -5.88 -2.86 -30.03
CA ALA A 172 -6.68 -3.56 -31.04
C ALA A 172 -6.09 -3.47 -32.46
N GLN A 173 -5.36 -2.39 -32.77
CA GLN A 173 -4.67 -2.20 -34.04
C GLN A 173 -3.43 -3.11 -34.22
N ILE A 174 -2.95 -3.77 -33.16
CA ILE A 174 -1.81 -4.68 -33.22
C ILE A 174 -2.31 -6.07 -33.58
N GLY A 175 -2.35 -6.35 -34.89
CA GLY A 175 -2.91 -7.60 -35.42
C GLY A 175 -2.03 -8.85 -35.23
N ALA A 176 -0.72 -8.69 -35.09
CA ALA A 176 0.24 -9.79 -34.88
C ALA A 176 1.20 -9.46 -33.73
N PRO A 177 0.76 -9.57 -32.47
CA PRO A 177 1.58 -9.23 -31.30
C PRO A 177 2.88 -10.03 -31.20
N GLU A 178 2.91 -11.26 -31.73
CA GLU A 178 4.08 -12.13 -31.77
C GLU A 178 5.21 -11.64 -32.70
N ALA A 179 4.93 -10.68 -33.58
CA ALA A 179 5.94 -10.09 -34.46
C ALA A 179 6.76 -8.98 -33.76
N TYR A 180 6.48 -8.69 -32.49
CA TYR A 180 7.12 -7.65 -31.71
C TYR A 180 7.91 -8.23 -30.54
N GLU A 181 9.12 -7.72 -30.34
CA GLU A 181 9.89 -7.88 -29.11
C GLU A 181 9.60 -6.71 -28.16
N VAL A 182 9.70 -6.97 -26.86
CA VAL A 182 9.49 -5.95 -25.83
C VAL A 182 10.83 -5.60 -25.20
N GLU A 183 11.18 -4.32 -25.23
CA GLU A 183 12.35 -3.77 -24.57
C GLU A 183 11.91 -2.85 -23.43
N LEU A 184 12.59 -2.95 -22.28
CA LEU A 184 12.28 -2.14 -21.11
C LEU A 184 13.16 -0.89 -21.04
N LEU A 185 12.58 0.21 -20.59
CA LEU A 185 13.25 1.49 -20.43
C LEU A 185 13.09 1.98 -18.99
N ALA A 186 14.15 2.60 -18.46
CA ALA A 186 14.14 3.31 -17.19
C ALA A 186 13.26 4.58 -17.27
N ALA A 187 12.99 5.22 -16.14
CA ALA A 187 12.29 6.51 -16.09
C ALA A 187 12.99 7.61 -16.90
N SER A 188 14.33 7.53 -17.06
CA SER A 188 15.12 8.42 -17.91
C SER A 188 14.94 8.16 -19.42
N GLY A 189 14.24 7.10 -19.81
CA GLY A 189 14.13 6.62 -21.18
C GLY A 189 15.31 5.77 -21.66
N ALA A 190 16.32 5.51 -20.81
CA ALA A 190 17.45 4.66 -21.14
C ALA A 190 17.03 3.17 -21.20
N PRO A 191 17.53 2.38 -22.18
CA PRO A 191 17.33 0.93 -22.21
C PRO A 191 17.87 0.25 -20.96
N LEU A 192 17.05 -0.62 -20.37
CA LEU A 192 17.47 -1.48 -19.27
C LEU A 192 18.15 -2.73 -19.83
N VAL A 193 19.21 -3.18 -19.16
CA VAL A 193 19.86 -4.45 -19.46
C VAL A 193 19.01 -5.59 -18.87
N SER A 194 17.85 -5.79 -19.48
CA SER A 194 16.91 -6.85 -19.14
C SER A 194 16.36 -7.40 -20.44
N ASN A 195 16.30 -8.72 -20.59
CA ASN A 195 15.69 -9.35 -21.74
C ASN A 195 14.37 -10.01 -21.32
N PRO A 196 13.21 -9.35 -21.57
CA PRO A 196 11.92 -9.94 -21.27
C PRO A 196 11.75 -11.25 -22.05
N THR A 197 11.71 -12.37 -21.33
CA THR A 197 11.54 -13.69 -21.96
C THR A 197 10.07 -14.04 -21.99
N ARG A 198 9.52 -14.28 -23.19
CA ARG A 198 8.09 -14.59 -23.34
C ARG A 198 7.74 -15.89 -22.62
N LEU A 199 6.70 -15.85 -21.80
CA LEU A 199 6.15 -17.00 -21.10
C LEU A 199 5.11 -17.71 -21.97
N GLU A 200 5.12 -19.05 -21.95
CA GLU A 200 4.10 -19.84 -22.63
C GLU A 200 2.71 -19.58 -22.00
N GLY A 201 1.72 -19.37 -22.85
CA GLY A 201 0.35 -19.12 -22.44
C GLY A 201 -0.63 -19.32 -23.59
N THR A 202 -1.82 -19.81 -23.26
CA THR A 202 -2.92 -19.99 -24.22
C THR A 202 -3.77 -18.73 -24.39
N ASP A 203 -3.54 -17.70 -23.57
CA ASP A 203 -4.29 -16.44 -23.62
C ASP A 203 -3.62 -15.45 -24.57
N HIS A 204 -4.16 -15.33 -25.79
CA HIS A 204 -3.68 -14.39 -26.80
C HIS A 204 -4.06 -12.93 -26.49
N ARG A 205 -4.98 -12.68 -25.54
CA ARG A 205 -5.36 -11.31 -25.13
C ARG A 205 -4.39 -10.72 -24.11
N ARG A 206 -3.63 -11.56 -23.40
CA ARG A 206 -2.67 -11.14 -22.39
C ARG A 206 -1.37 -11.92 -22.53
N ILE A 207 -0.36 -11.27 -23.08
CA ILE A 207 0.96 -11.85 -23.27
C ILE A 207 1.78 -11.59 -22.01
N ARG A 208 2.49 -12.61 -21.53
CA ARG A 208 3.32 -12.50 -20.34
C ARG A 208 4.79 -12.67 -20.69
N PHE A 209 5.64 -11.92 -20.02
CA PHE A 209 7.08 -11.97 -20.13
C PHE A 209 7.67 -12.07 -18.72
N GLN A 210 8.69 -12.88 -18.57
CA GLN A 210 9.55 -12.87 -17.40
C GLN A 210 10.61 -11.78 -17.57
N ILE A 211 10.75 -10.94 -16.55
CA ILE A 211 11.79 -9.93 -16.48
C ILE A 211 12.87 -10.41 -15.50
N GLU A 212 14.13 -10.26 -15.89
CA GLU A 212 15.24 -10.54 -14.98
C GLU A 212 15.37 -9.40 -13.97
N ALA A 213 15.98 -9.70 -12.82
CA ALA A 213 16.29 -8.70 -11.81
C ALA A 213 17.16 -7.60 -12.43
N THR A 214 16.70 -6.36 -12.32
CA THR A 214 17.37 -5.16 -12.79
C THR A 214 17.66 -4.25 -11.62
N ASP A 215 18.75 -3.48 -11.70
CA ASP A 215 19.09 -2.49 -10.68
C ASP A 215 18.09 -1.31 -10.68
N ASP A 216 17.50 -1.01 -11.85
CA ASP A 216 16.52 0.05 -12.06
C ASP A 216 15.13 -0.52 -12.39
N LEU A 217 14.08 0.10 -11.82
CA LEU A 217 12.70 -0.27 -12.10
C LEU A 217 12.29 0.09 -13.54
N PRO A 218 11.65 -0.83 -14.28
CA PRO A 218 11.20 -0.58 -15.65
C PRO A 218 9.98 0.35 -15.67
N ALA A 219 10.15 1.57 -16.18
CA ALA A 219 9.10 2.59 -16.23
C ALA A 219 8.31 2.59 -17.54
N PHE A 220 8.97 2.25 -18.67
CA PHE A 220 8.33 2.17 -19.97
C PHE A 220 8.68 0.87 -20.70
N ALA A 221 7.77 0.44 -21.57
CA ALA A 221 7.98 -0.67 -22.51
C ALA A 221 7.93 -0.14 -23.94
N ARG A 222 8.94 -0.48 -24.73
CA ARG A 222 9.01 -0.19 -26.17
C ARG A 222 8.82 -1.47 -26.96
N LEU A 223 7.98 -1.40 -28.00
CA LEU A 223 7.81 -2.48 -28.96
C LEU A 223 8.84 -2.34 -30.07
N ILE A 224 9.60 -3.40 -30.32
CA ILE A 224 10.57 -3.50 -31.41
C ILE A 224 9.98 -4.42 -32.47
N GLY A 225 9.68 -3.89 -33.66
CA GLY A 225 9.04 -4.66 -34.71
C GLY A 225 8.81 -3.85 -36.00
N PRO A 226 7.90 -4.30 -36.89
CA PRO A 226 7.72 -3.73 -38.22
C PRO A 226 7.09 -2.33 -38.24
N HIS A 227 6.38 -1.95 -37.18
CA HIS A 227 5.79 -0.63 -37.02
C HIS A 227 6.29 0.01 -35.72
N GLU A 228 6.51 1.32 -35.77
CA GLU A 228 6.88 2.11 -34.59
C GLU A 228 5.62 2.48 -33.81
N PHE A 229 5.67 2.23 -32.50
CA PHE A 229 4.69 2.67 -31.53
C PHE A 229 5.36 3.59 -30.51
N THR A 230 4.60 4.49 -29.90
CA THR A 230 5.10 5.25 -28.75
C THR A 230 5.38 4.30 -27.59
N PRO A 231 6.41 4.54 -26.76
CA PRO A 231 6.61 3.76 -25.54
C PRO A 231 5.35 3.75 -24.66
N GLY A 232 5.01 2.57 -24.14
CA GLY A 232 3.90 2.39 -23.20
C GLY A 232 4.38 2.58 -21.78
N ILE A 233 3.59 3.25 -20.95
CA ILE A 233 3.84 3.35 -19.51
C ILE A 233 3.62 1.97 -18.88
N ILE A 234 4.55 1.56 -18.01
CA ILE A 234 4.42 0.34 -17.22
C ILE A 234 3.71 0.67 -15.92
N THR A 235 2.56 0.03 -15.71
CA THR A 235 1.87 0.09 -14.43
C THR A 235 2.50 -0.90 -13.44
N HIS A 236 3.06 -0.40 -12.35
CA HIS A 236 3.56 -1.23 -11.25
C HIS A 236 2.41 -1.57 -10.30
N ILE A 237 1.87 -2.78 -10.44
CA ILE A 237 0.69 -3.21 -9.68
C ILE A 237 0.98 -3.24 -8.19
N ASP A 238 2.16 -3.73 -7.79
CA ASP A 238 2.57 -3.80 -6.38
C ASP A 238 2.71 -2.40 -5.77
N ALA A 239 3.29 -1.44 -6.50
CA ALA A 239 3.42 -0.06 -6.05
C ALA A 239 2.06 0.64 -5.95
N LEU A 240 1.17 0.45 -6.93
CA LEU A 240 -0.19 1.00 -6.87
C LEU A 240 -1.01 0.42 -5.71
N GLN A 241 -0.85 -0.88 -5.41
CA GLN A 241 -1.53 -1.50 -4.28
C GLN A 241 -1.11 -0.88 -2.94
N ILE A 242 0.16 -0.47 -2.83
CA ILE A 242 0.67 0.28 -1.68
C ILE A 242 0.08 1.70 -1.67
N ALA A 243 0.22 2.45 -2.77
CA ALA A 243 -0.16 3.86 -2.85
C ALA A 243 -1.68 4.11 -2.69
N ILE A 244 -2.53 3.25 -3.27
CA ILE A 244 -4.00 3.37 -3.15
C ILE A 244 -4.47 3.35 -1.69
N ARG A 245 -3.66 2.76 -0.78
CA ARG A 245 -4.03 2.57 0.63
C ARG A 245 -3.44 3.60 1.58
N GLU A 246 -2.60 4.54 1.15
CA GLU A 246 -2.16 5.66 2.00
C GLU A 246 -3.33 6.51 2.51
N THR A 247 -4.52 6.37 1.91
CA THR A 247 -5.80 6.74 2.56
C THR A 247 -6.23 5.69 3.58
N HIS A 248 -5.40 5.46 4.61
CA HIS A 248 -5.75 4.53 5.68
C HIS A 248 -6.93 5.05 6.51
N SER A 249 -7.79 4.15 6.98
CA SER A 249 -8.77 4.55 7.98
C SER A 249 -8.04 4.98 9.26
N ARG A 250 -8.58 5.96 10.00
CA ARG A 250 -8.03 6.37 11.31
C ARG A 250 -7.81 5.19 12.26
N GLN A 251 -8.61 4.14 12.13
CA GLN A 251 -8.47 2.92 12.94
C GLN A 251 -7.25 2.10 12.54
N THR A 252 -6.95 2.01 11.24
CA THR A 252 -5.74 1.39 10.69
C THR A 252 -4.51 2.19 11.11
N GLU A 253 -4.49 3.51 10.92
CA GLU A 253 -3.35 4.37 11.32
C GLU A 253 -3.03 4.26 12.81
N ASN A 254 -4.03 4.29 13.68
CA ASN A 254 -3.82 4.13 15.13
C ASN A 254 -3.27 2.75 15.51
N ALA A 255 -3.59 1.70 14.75
CA ALA A 255 -3.05 0.37 14.95
C ALA A 255 -1.57 0.31 14.51
N LEU A 256 -1.25 1.00 13.41
CA LEU A 256 0.10 1.08 12.85
C LEU A 256 1.04 1.91 13.72
N ALA A 257 0.56 3.02 14.28
CA ALA A 257 1.33 3.85 15.20
C ALA A 257 1.81 3.09 16.45
N GLN A 258 1.18 1.96 16.81
CA GLN A 258 1.65 1.09 17.90
C GLN A 258 2.89 0.27 17.54
N LEU A 259 3.20 0.14 16.25
CA LEU A 259 4.38 -0.56 15.76
C LEU A 259 5.54 0.41 15.45
N ASP A 260 5.28 1.72 15.39
CA ASP A 260 6.31 2.72 15.16
C ASP A 260 7.22 2.88 16.38
N GLY A 261 8.53 2.72 16.15
CA GLY A 261 9.56 2.77 17.18
C GLY A 261 9.81 1.46 17.93
N GLU A 262 9.01 0.42 17.69
CA GLU A 262 9.25 -0.91 18.25
C GLU A 262 10.41 -1.63 17.51
N THR A 263 11.37 -2.14 18.26
CA THR A 263 12.56 -2.84 17.71
C THR A 263 12.50 -4.35 17.91
N GLU A 264 11.50 -4.85 18.63
CA GLU A 264 11.31 -6.28 18.92
C GLU A 264 9.88 -6.72 18.64
N ALA A 265 9.70 -7.98 18.24
CA ALA A 265 8.39 -8.57 18.07
C ALA A 265 7.79 -8.90 19.46
N THR A 266 6.67 -8.28 19.80
CA THR A 266 5.93 -8.51 21.07
C THR A 266 4.52 -9.04 20.81
N LEU A 267 3.81 -9.47 21.86
CA LEU A 267 2.42 -9.93 21.74
C LEU A 267 1.46 -8.85 21.19
N ALA A 268 1.79 -7.56 21.34
CA ALA A 268 1.02 -6.46 20.76
C ALA A 268 0.92 -6.57 19.23
N LEU A 269 1.94 -7.14 18.57
CA LEU A 269 1.91 -7.37 17.13
C LEU A 269 0.76 -8.29 16.69
N LEU A 270 0.40 -9.27 17.53
CA LEU A 270 -0.72 -10.17 17.24
C LEU A 270 -2.07 -9.47 17.39
N GLU A 271 -2.16 -8.51 18.32
CA GLU A 271 -3.35 -7.69 18.51
C GLU A 271 -3.55 -6.73 17.33
N VAL A 272 -2.46 -6.09 16.87
CA VAL A 272 -2.47 -5.28 15.64
C VAL A 272 -2.85 -6.14 14.44
N GLN A 273 -2.25 -7.32 14.27
CA GLN A 273 -2.60 -8.24 13.19
C GLN A 273 -4.09 -8.67 13.25
N ASP A 274 -4.61 -9.02 14.42
CA ASP A 274 -6.03 -9.38 14.60
C ASP A 274 -6.97 -8.21 14.28
N LEU A 275 -6.56 -6.99 14.58
CA LEU A 275 -7.33 -5.78 14.26
C LEU A 275 -7.37 -5.55 12.74
N LEU A 276 -6.22 -5.63 12.08
CA LEU A 276 -6.10 -5.46 10.63
C LEU A 276 -6.90 -6.53 9.88
N GLU A 277 -6.77 -7.81 10.25
CA GLU A 277 -7.56 -8.89 9.65
C GLU A 277 -9.06 -8.65 9.77
N LYS A 278 -9.54 -8.16 10.93
CA LYS A 278 -10.97 -7.85 11.14
C LYS A 278 -11.46 -6.67 10.30
N ILE A 279 -10.61 -5.65 10.09
CA ILE A 279 -10.95 -4.51 9.23
C ILE A 279 -11.13 -5.01 7.80
N GLU A 280 -10.17 -5.80 7.31
CA GLU A 280 -10.23 -6.34 5.95
C GLU A 280 -11.39 -7.30 5.71
N ASP A 281 -11.69 -8.18 6.68
CA ASP A 281 -12.81 -9.11 6.56
C ASP A 281 -14.16 -8.36 6.55
N ARG A 282 -14.28 -7.23 7.27
CA ARG A 282 -15.47 -6.36 7.20
C ARG A 282 -15.61 -5.66 5.85
N ASP A 283 -14.52 -5.15 5.30
CA ASP A 283 -14.50 -4.51 3.98
C ASP A 283 -14.80 -5.49 2.84
N ALA A 284 -14.48 -6.78 3.05
CA ALA A 284 -14.83 -7.86 2.14
C ALA A 284 -16.31 -8.30 2.22
N ASP A 285 -16.92 -8.25 3.41
CA ASP A 285 -18.25 -8.82 3.68
C ASP A 285 -19.45 -7.87 3.43
N GLY A 286 -19.27 -6.55 3.25
CA GLY A 286 -20.40 -5.73 2.74
C GLY A 286 -20.31 -4.21 2.79
N HIS A 287 -20.98 -3.59 1.81
CA HIS A 287 -21.89 -2.45 1.97
C HIS A 287 -21.56 -1.42 3.07
N GLY A 288 -20.39 -0.80 3.00
CA GLY A 288 -20.08 0.39 3.79
C GLY A 288 -20.57 1.67 3.10
N GLU A 289 -21.35 2.48 3.82
CA GLU A 289 -21.65 3.88 3.48
C GLU A 289 -20.38 4.73 3.63
N GLY A 290 -19.48 4.59 2.67
CA GLY A 290 -18.33 5.48 2.43
C GLY A 290 -18.23 5.68 0.93
N VAL A 291 -17.81 6.88 0.50
CA VAL A 291 -17.79 7.30 -0.91
C VAL A 291 -17.15 6.21 -1.76
N SER A 292 -18.02 5.45 -2.40
CA SER A 292 -17.65 4.29 -3.21
C SER A 292 -17.27 4.85 -4.55
N ILE A 293 -15.98 4.82 -4.88
CA ILE A 293 -15.58 4.79 -6.28
C ILE A 293 -16.36 3.59 -6.86
N PRO A 294 -17.22 3.77 -7.86
CA PRO A 294 -17.90 2.64 -8.46
C PRO A 294 -16.80 1.75 -9.03
N LYS A 295 -16.53 0.60 -8.38
CA LYS A 295 -15.83 -0.48 -9.04
C LYS A 295 -16.61 -0.70 -10.33
N ALA A 296 -15.97 -0.40 -11.47
CA ALA A 296 -16.52 -0.69 -12.78
C ALA A 296 -17.12 -2.07 -12.67
N ARG A 297 -18.45 -2.13 -12.87
CA ARG A 297 -19.25 -3.33 -12.74
C ARG A 297 -18.43 -4.43 -13.40
N LYS A 298 -17.93 -5.38 -12.60
CA LYS A 298 -17.23 -6.54 -13.12
C LYS A 298 -18.24 -7.10 -14.11
N GLU A 299 -18.00 -6.90 -15.40
CA GLU A 299 -18.80 -7.58 -16.40
C GLU A 299 -18.74 -9.02 -15.95
N THR A 300 -19.91 -9.55 -15.62
CA THR A 300 -20.07 -10.96 -15.39
C THR A 300 -19.62 -11.57 -16.69
N ASP A 301 -18.34 -11.95 -16.73
CA ASP A 301 -17.76 -12.81 -17.73
C ASP A 301 -18.54 -14.12 -17.53
N GLU A 302 -19.70 -14.22 -18.17
CA GLU A 302 -20.53 -15.42 -18.25
C GLU A 302 -19.82 -16.53 -19.05
N GLY A 303 -18.57 -16.31 -19.46
CA GLY A 303 -17.58 -17.35 -19.70
C GLY A 303 -16.62 -17.45 -18.51
N GLY A 304 -17.10 -17.92 -17.35
CA GLY A 304 -16.27 -18.08 -16.17
C GLY A 304 -14.97 -18.80 -16.54
N GLN A 305 -13.83 -18.11 -16.41
CA GLN A 305 -12.53 -18.77 -16.43
C GLN A 305 -12.63 -19.90 -15.41
N LYS A 306 -12.67 -21.15 -15.89
CA LYS A 306 -12.64 -22.32 -15.02
C LYS A 306 -11.27 -22.32 -14.37
N HIS A 307 -11.13 -21.62 -13.25
CA HIS A 307 -9.92 -21.69 -12.44
C HIS A 307 -9.77 -23.16 -12.02
N ARG A 308 -8.76 -23.82 -12.59
CA ARG A 308 -8.42 -25.17 -12.21
C ARG A 308 -7.77 -25.10 -10.83
N GLN A 309 -8.49 -25.56 -9.82
CA GLN A 309 -7.89 -25.75 -8.51
C GLN A 309 -6.84 -26.87 -8.61
N LEU A 310 -5.58 -26.52 -8.40
CA LEU A 310 -4.49 -27.49 -8.30
C LEU A 310 -4.38 -27.96 -6.85
N SER A 311 -3.99 -29.21 -6.63
CA SER A 311 -3.52 -29.61 -5.31
C SER A 311 -2.22 -28.87 -4.99
N TYR A 312 -1.87 -28.73 -3.71
CA TYR A 312 -0.59 -28.13 -3.33
C TYR A 312 0.59 -28.85 -4.01
N ASP A 313 0.55 -30.19 -4.06
CA ASP A 313 1.60 -30.99 -4.72
C ASP A 313 1.64 -30.75 -6.24
N ASP A 314 0.49 -30.61 -6.92
CA ASP A 314 0.42 -30.29 -8.35
C ASP A 314 0.90 -28.86 -8.65
N PHE A 315 0.58 -27.91 -7.77
CA PHE A 315 1.09 -26.55 -7.86
C PHE A 315 2.62 -26.55 -7.70
N ILE A 316 3.14 -27.23 -6.68
CA ILE A 316 4.58 -27.35 -6.45
C ILE A 316 5.29 -28.03 -7.64
N ALA A 317 4.68 -29.02 -8.28
CA ALA A 317 5.27 -29.69 -9.44
C ALA A 317 5.29 -28.78 -10.69
N GLY A 318 4.30 -27.89 -10.83
CA GLY A 318 4.17 -26.98 -11.96
C GLY A 318 4.70 -25.56 -11.74
N ARG A 319 5.12 -25.22 -10.51
CA ARG A 319 5.59 -23.87 -10.16
C ARG A 319 6.94 -23.59 -10.80
N ARG A 320 7.19 -22.31 -11.07
CA ARG A 320 8.53 -21.84 -11.43
C ARG A 320 9.40 -21.78 -10.16
N PRO A 321 10.68 -22.19 -10.23
CA PRO A 321 11.63 -21.94 -9.15
C PRO A 321 11.77 -20.44 -8.89
N HIS A 322 11.88 -20.05 -7.62
CA HIS A 322 12.04 -18.65 -7.26
C HIS A 322 13.44 -18.15 -7.68
N GLN A 323 13.50 -17.02 -8.39
CA GLN A 323 14.77 -16.37 -8.76
C GLN A 323 15.04 -15.16 -7.86
N SER A 324 16.30 -14.99 -7.46
CA SER A 324 16.75 -13.84 -6.68
C SER A 324 16.65 -12.55 -7.51
N GLY A 325 15.84 -11.60 -7.06
CA GLY A 325 15.70 -10.29 -7.69
C GLY A 325 14.99 -9.26 -6.80
N HIS A 326 15.10 -7.99 -7.20
CA HIS A 326 14.53 -6.85 -6.47
C HIS A 326 12.98 -6.80 -6.54
N VAL A 327 12.36 -7.40 -7.56
CA VAL A 327 10.90 -7.41 -7.71
C VAL A 327 10.33 -8.70 -7.13
N GLN A 328 9.94 -8.68 -5.86
CA GLN A 328 9.41 -9.85 -5.15
C GLN A 328 7.88 -9.89 -5.15
N HIS A 329 7.31 -11.05 -5.51
CA HIS A 329 5.87 -11.29 -5.35
C HIS A 329 5.47 -11.40 -3.88
N ASN A 330 4.62 -10.50 -3.41
CA ASN A 330 4.03 -10.52 -2.08
C ASN A 330 2.57 -10.97 -2.16
N SER A 331 2.20 -12.12 -1.58
CA SER A 331 0.79 -12.57 -1.61
C SER A 331 -0.14 -11.70 -0.77
N LEU A 332 0.45 -10.89 0.11
CA LEU A 332 -0.25 -9.90 0.91
C LEU A 332 -0.12 -8.49 0.33
N GLY A 333 0.46 -8.29 -0.87
CA GLY A 333 0.80 -6.99 -1.46
C GLY A 333 -0.36 -5.97 -1.54
N GLY A 334 -1.60 -6.43 -1.48
CA GLY A 334 -2.80 -5.58 -1.39
C GLY A 334 -3.58 -5.72 -0.08
N SER A 335 -2.94 -6.10 1.03
CA SER A 335 -3.53 -6.30 2.36
C SER A 335 -2.81 -5.42 3.40
N ASP A 336 -3.55 -4.79 4.32
CA ASP A 336 -3.01 -4.03 5.46
C ASP A 336 -2.13 -4.93 6.34
N VAL A 337 -2.40 -6.24 6.34
CA VAL A 337 -1.59 -7.24 7.05
C VAL A 337 -0.17 -7.34 6.45
N SER A 338 0.07 -6.88 5.21
CA SER A 338 1.42 -6.76 4.66
C SER A 338 2.31 -5.77 5.43
N ILE A 339 1.73 -4.83 6.17
CA ILE A 339 2.51 -3.90 7.00
C ILE A 339 3.15 -4.66 8.16
N VAL A 340 2.46 -5.67 8.71
CA VAL A 340 3.04 -6.60 9.68
C VAL A 340 4.22 -7.36 9.07
N ARG A 341 4.15 -7.78 7.80
CA ARG A 341 5.30 -8.37 7.09
C ARG A 341 6.47 -7.37 7.00
N GLY A 342 6.20 -6.12 6.62
CA GLY A 342 7.20 -5.05 6.56
C GLY A 342 7.89 -4.81 7.91
N PHE A 343 7.11 -4.78 9.00
CA PHE A 343 7.62 -4.67 10.37
C PHE A 343 8.51 -5.86 10.76
N LEU A 344 8.08 -7.09 10.46
CA LEU A 344 8.89 -8.29 10.72
C LEU A 344 10.20 -8.29 9.91
N ASN A 345 10.15 -7.84 8.65
CA ASN A 345 11.33 -7.71 7.80
C ASN A 345 12.31 -6.64 8.35
N ARG A 346 11.80 -5.51 8.83
CA ARG A 346 12.59 -4.46 9.50
C ARG A 346 13.34 -4.99 10.72
N ILE A 347 12.69 -5.81 11.56
CA ILE A 347 13.32 -6.41 12.76
C ILE A 347 14.53 -7.28 12.39
N VAL A 348 14.48 -7.99 11.26
CA VAL A 348 15.59 -8.86 10.82
C VAL A 348 16.54 -8.17 9.82
N GLY A 349 16.43 -6.85 9.64
CA GLY A 349 17.33 -6.09 8.77
C GLY A 349 17.11 -6.30 7.27
N LEU A 350 15.99 -6.91 6.87
CA LEU A 350 15.57 -7.06 5.48
C LEU A 350 14.82 -5.80 5.05
N ASN A 351 15.54 -4.71 4.85
CA ASN A 351 14.97 -3.53 4.19
C ASN A 351 14.89 -3.78 2.68
N SER A 352 13.98 -4.67 2.27
CA SER A 352 13.58 -4.75 0.87
C SER A 352 12.73 -3.52 0.54
N LEU A 353 13.34 -2.53 -0.09
CA LEU A 353 12.70 -1.62 -1.05
C LEU A 353 11.36 -1.02 -0.58
N VAL A 354 11.36 -0.32 0.55
CA VAL A 354 10.73 0.99 0.49
C VAL A 354 11.79 1.82 -0.21
N THR A 355 11.64 2.01 -1.53
CA THR A 355 12.28 3.17 -2.16
C THR A 355 12.01 4.31 -1.19
N PRO A 356 13.01 4.98 -0.60
CA PRO A 356 12.72 6.28 -0.04
C PRO A 356 12.13 7.01 -1.24
N VAL A 357 10.81 7.16 -1.25
CA VAL A 357 10.21 8.23 -2.03
C VAL A 357 10.92 9.41 -1.41
N ASP A 358 11.89 9.95 -2.14
CA ASP A 358 12.59 11.15 -1.69
C ASP A 358 11.43 12.09 -1.35
N GLU A 359 11.35 12.59 -0.11
CA GLU A 359 10.19 13.42 0.29
C GLU A 359 10.00 14.59 -0.71
N ASN A 360 11.09 14.97 -1.39
CA ASN A 360 11.12 15.89 -2.52
C ASN A 360 10.37 15.42 -3.79
N ASP A 361 10.40 14.13 -4.14
CA ASP A 361 9.70 13.58 -5.31
C ASP A 361 8.21 13.39 -5.01
N GLU A 362 7.84 13.09 -3.76
CA GLU A 362 6.44 13.02 -3.34
C GLU A 362 5.81 14.41 -3.32
N ASP A 363 6.52 15.43 -2.85
CA ASP A 363 6.11 16.83 -2.95
C ASP A 363 6.07 17.32 -4.40
N ALA A 364 6.98 16.88 -5.26
CA ALA A 364 6.98 17.24 -6.69
C ALA A 364 5.87 16.52 -7.49
N LEU A 365 5.57 15.26 -7.17
CA LEU A 365 4.44 14.50 -7.75
C LEU A 365 3.10 14.98 -7.18
N LYS A 366 3.03 15.29 -5.89
CA LYS A 366 1.87 15.98 -5.29
C LYS A 366 1.68 17.34 -5.94
N ASP A 367 2.71 18.17 -6.10
CA ASP A 367 2.60 19.46 -6.79
C ASP A 367 2.22 19.31 -8.28
N ALA A 368 2.59 18.20 -8.94
CA ALA A 368 2.23 17.92 -10.34
C ALA A 368 0.81 17.37 -10.52
N PHE A 369 0.24 16.71 -9.51
CA PHE A 369 -1.13 16.15 -9.51
C PHE A 369 -2.12 16.90 -8.59
N ASP A 370 -1.66 17.89 -7.82
CA ASP A 370 -2.47 18.82 -7.01
C ASP A 370 -3.21 19.79 -7.95
N LEU A 371 -4.36 19.32 -8.43
CA LEU A 371 -5.32 20.13 -9.17
C LEU A 371 -6.12 21.08 -8.25
N GLY A 372 -5.72 21.22 -6.98
CA GLY A 372 -6.23 22.21 -6.04
C GLY A 372 -7.68 22.01 -5.62
N ASP A 373 -8.19 20.77 -5.62
CA ASP A 373 -9.55 20.45 -5.16
C ASP A 373 -9.63 19.85 -3.75
N GLU A 374 -8.49 19.49 -3.16
CA GLU A 374 -8.45 19.00 -1.78
C GLU A 374 -8.41 20.18 -0.81
N THR A 375 -9.56 20.45 -0.20
CA THR A 375 -9.63 21.33 0.96
C THR A 375 -8.70 20.79 2.04
N GLN A 376 -7.62 21.53 2.32
CA GLN A 376 -6.79 21.30 3.51
C GLN A 376 -7.68 21.11 4.72
N ASN A 377 -7.45 19.99 5.39
CA ASN A 377 -8.24 19.44 6.48
C ASN A 377 -8.40 20.45 7.63
N ALA A 378 -9.49 21.24 7.61
CA ALA A 378 -9.81 22.26 8.62
C ALA A 378 -10.02 21.65 10.02
N GLU A 379 -10.16 20.32 10.11
CA GLU A 379 -10.35 19.58 11.36
C GLU A 379 -9.02 19.33 12.11
N ALA A 380 -7.89 19.25 11.39
CA ALA A 380 -6.55 19.11 12.00
C ALA A 380 -6.12 20.38 12.76
N ALA A 381 -6.55 21.56 12.29
CA ALA A 381 -6.24 22.84 12.93
C ALA A 381 -6.99 23.08 14.25
N MET A 382 -8.12 22.38 14.49
CA MET A 382 -8.87 22.47 15.75
C MET A 382 -8.45 21.42 16.80
N ALA A 383 -7.67 20.40 16.41
CA ALA A 383 -7.28 19.30 17.29
C ALA A 383 -5.94 19.53 18.02
N ALA A 384 -5.18 20.58 17.71
CA ALA A 384 -3.91 20.93 18.36
C ALA A 384 -4.11 21.60 19.75
N GLY A 385 -5.00 21.05 20.57
CA GLY A 385 -5.16 21.42 21.97
C GLY A 385 -3.96 20.94 22.78
N GLU A 386 -3.17 21.88 23.31
CA GLU A 386 -1.96 21.66 24.09
C GLU A 386 -2.18 20.74 25.31
N GLU A 387 -1.45 19.62 25.37
CA GLU A 387 -1.36 18.75 26.55
C GLU A 387 -0.51 19.41 27.66
N PHE A 388 -1.10 19.56 28.84
CA PHE A 388 -0.39 19.98 30.05
C PHE A 388 0.47 18.84 30.62
N ALA A 389 1.79 19.02 30.58
CA ALA A 389 2.77 18.13 31.21
C ALA A 389 2.62 18.11 32.75
N ALA A 390 2.22 16.95 33.30
CA ALA A 390 2.29 16.68 34.73
C ALA A 390 3.60 15.93 35.08
N LYS A 391 4.47 16.58 35.85
CA LYS A 391 5.72 16.01 36.36
C LYS A 391 5.46 14.79 37.26
N PRO A 392 6.22 13.69 37.13
CA PRO A 392 6.12 12.56 38.05
C PRO A 392 6.72 12.93 39.41
N THR A 393 5.91 12.89 40.47
CA THR A 393 6.37 13.03 41.85
C THR A 393 7.09 11.76 42.30
N SER A 394 8.41 11.86 42.46
CA SER A 394 9.24 10.87 43.16
C SER A 394 8.89 10.84 44.65
N ARG A 395 8.46 9.68 45.16
CA ARG A 395 8.47 9.37 46.60
C ARG A 395 9.65 8.45 46.93
N PRO A 396 10.29 8.62 48.09
CA PRO A 396 11.50 7.86 48.44
C PRO A 396 11.14 6.42 48.79
N VAL A 397 11.89 5.48 48.20
CA VAL A 397 11.81 4.05 48.49
C VAL A 397 12.65 3.76 49.74
N GLN A 398 12.02 3.20 50.77
CA GLN A 398 12.69 2.46 51.84
C GLN A 398 12.11 1.04 51.89
N ASP A 399 13.03 0.06 51.91
CA ASP A 399 12.89 -1.39 52.12
C ASP A 399 11.81 -2.18 51.35
N GLY A 400 12.23 -2.92 50.30
CA GLY A 400 11.32 -3.79 49.54
C GLY A 400 11.96 -4.82 48.60
N GLY A 401 13.24 -5.18 48.76
CA GLY A 401 13.96 -6.04 47.80
C GLY A 401 13.28 -7.39 47.52
N GLU A 402 12.68 -8.02 48.53
CA GLU A 402 12.01 -9.32 48.36
C GLU A 402 10.59 -9.21 47.76
N GLU A 403 9.83 -8.16 48.10
CA GLU A 403 8.49 -7.95 47.55
C GLU A 403 8.53 -7.52 46.09
N GLU A 404 9.50 -6.69 45.72
CA GLU A 404 9.74 -6.29 44.34
C GLU A 404 10.21 -7.47 43.48
N GLN A 405 11.10 -8.32 44.00
CA GLN A 405 11.50 -9.57 43.33
C GLN A 405 10.32 -10.52 43.14
N ARG A 406 9.47 -10.71 44.15
CA ARG A 406 8.24 -11.53 44.03
C ARG A 406 7.26 -10.96 43.01
N ARG A 407 7.10 -9.63 42.96
CA ARG A 407 6.24 -8.95 41.98
C ARG A 407 6.78 -9.14 40.55
N ASN A 408 8.09 -9.00 40.36
CA ASN A 408 8.72 -9.18 39.05
C ASN A 408 8.68 -10.64 38.59
N ALA A 409 8.89 -11.61 39.49
CA ALA A 409 8.74 -13.03 39.18
C ALA A 409 7.31 -13.41 38.79
N ARG A 410 6.30 -12.85 39.47
CA ARG A 410 4.88 -13.04 39.10
C ARG A 410 4.56 -12.46 37.73
N ARG A 411 5.10 -11.27 37.41
CA ARG A 411 4.94 -10.65 36.08
C ARG A 411 5.59 -11.50 34.99
N ALA A 412 6.83 -11.95 35.19
CA ALA A 412 7.54 -12.82 34.25
C ALA A 412 6.79 -14.14 34.00
N GLN A 413 6.25 -14.75 35.05
CA GLN A 413 5.44 -15.96 34.93
C GLN A 413 4.13 -15.70 34.16
N ALA A 414 3.45 -14.58 34.44
CA ALA A 414 2.24 -14.21 33.70
C ALA A 414 2.52 -13.98 32.20
N THR A 415 3.60 -13.29 31.85
CA THR A 415 4.02 -13.10 30.45
C THR A 415 4.34 -14.42 29.78
N LYS A 416 5.04 -15.34 30.46
CA LYS A 416 5.30 -16.69 29.95
C LYS A 416 4.00 -17.45 29.69
N ASP A 417 3.06 -17.42 30.64
CA ASP A 417 1.76 -18.10 30.48
C ASP A 417 0.97 -17.51 29.30
N GLN A 418 1.03 -16.19 29.09
CA GLN A 418 0.45 -15.53 27.92
C GLN A 418 1.09 -16.01 26.60
N LEU A 419 2.41 -16.12 26.53
CA LEU A 419 3.12 -16.62 25.33
C LEU A 419 2.76 -18.07 25.01
N VAL A 420 2.74 -18.93 26.03
CA VAL A 420 2.36 -20.35 25.88
C VAL A 420 0.89 -20.47 25.45
N LYS A 421 0.01 -19.63 26.03
CA LYS A 421 -1.39 -19.57 25.63
C LYS A 421 -1.54 -19.11 24.17
N ALA A 422 -0.84 -18.06 23.75
CA ALA A 422 -0.86 -17.57 22.37
C ALA A 422 -0.43 -18.66 21.38
N ALA A 423 0.60 -19.44 21.71
CA ALA A 423 1.03 -20.57 20.90
C ALA A 423 -0.04 -21.69 20.82
N ALA A 424 -0.73 -21.97 21.93
CA ALA A 424 -1.80 -22.95 21.97
C ALA A 424 -3.05 -22.48 21.20
N ASP A 425 -3.40 -21.19 21.29
CA ASP A 425 -4.54 -20.60 20.60
C ASP A 425 -4.28 -20.53 19.08
N PHE A 426 -3.05 -20.25 18.66
CA PHE A 426 -2.64 -20.42 17.26
C PHE A 426 -2.82 -21.86 16.79
N ALA A 427 -2.41 -22.85 17.59
CA ALA A 427 -2.54 -24.24 17.19
C ALA A 427 -4.00 -24.67 16.96
N LYS A 428 -4.92 -24.22 17.83
CA LYS A 428 -6.37 -24.42 17.65
C LYS A 428 -6.90 -23.71 16.41
N ARG A 429 -6.45 -22.48 16.14
CA ARG A 429 -6.83 -21.73 14.93
C ARG A 429 -6.44 -22.51 13.67
N ILE A 430 -5.22 -23.06 13.61
CA ILE A 430 -4.78 -23.88 12.48
C ILE A 430 -5.65 -25.13 12.32
N GLU A 431 -6.07 -25.79 13.40
CA GLU A 431 -7.01 -26.93 13.32
C GLU A 431 -8.33 -26.55 12.66
N LEU A 432 -8.96 -25.49 13.17
CA LEU A 432 -10.25 -25.02 12.65
C LEU A 432 -10.16 -24.59 11.18
N LYS A 433 -9.07 -23.92 10.80
CA LYS A 433 -8.84 -23.51 9.41
C LYS A 433 -8.49 -24.66 8.49
N GLN A 434 -7.79 -25.68 8.99
CA GLN A 434 -7.54 -26.91 8.26
C GLN A 434 -8.86 -27.66 8.00
N GLU A 435 -9.72 -27.79 9.01
CA GLU A 435 -11.02 -28.46 8.90
C GLU A 435 -11.99 -27.75 7.95
N SER A 436 -12.00 -26.42 7.97
CA SER A 436 -12.81 -25.59 7.06
C SER A 436 -12.16 -25.36 5.68
N GLY A 437 -10.91 -25.80 5.49
CA GLY A 437 -10.15 -25.57 4.26
C GLY A 437 -9.95 -24.08 3.94
N SER A 438 -9.75 -23.24 4.96
CA SER A 438 -9.64 -21.77 4.85
C SER A 438 -8.23 -21.23 5.17
N LEU A 439 -7.23 -22.11 5.21
CA LEU A 439 -5.84 -21.75 5.53
C LEU A 439 -5.23 -20.90 4.40
N SER A 440 -4.66 -19.74 4.75
CA SER A 440 -4.10 -18.78 3.78
C SER A 440 -2.75 -18.20 4.23
N SER A 441 -2.11 -17.39 3.38
CA SER A 441 -0.84 -16.72 3.69
C SER A 441 -0.87 -15.90 4.98
N ARG A 442 -2.03 -15.32 5.36
CA ARG A 442 -2.20 -14.59 6.63
C ARG A 442 -1.85 -15.44 7.86
N ASP A 443 -2.18 -16.74 7.83
CA ASP A 443 -1.89 -17.65 8.95
C ASP A 443 -0.40 -18.01 9.03
N PHE A 444 0.32 -17.99 7.91
CA PHE A 444 1.77 -18.19 7.86
C PHE A 444 2.53 -16.94 8.30
N LEU A 445 2.03 -15.74 7.96
CA LEU A 445 2.55 -14.51 8.53
C LEU A 445 2.38 -14.48 10.06
N ARG A 446 1.23 -14.95 10.57
CA ARG A 446 1.00 -15.10 12.01
C ARG A 446 1.96 -16.11 12.66
N LEU A 447 2.22 -17.24 11.99
CA LEU A 447 3.24 -18.20 12.44
C LEU A 447 4.60 -17.52 12.58
N ARG A 448 5.03 -16.78 11.55
CA ARG A 448 6.30 -16.07 11.55
C ARG A 448 6.40 -15.06 12.70
N ALA A 449 5.36 -14.24 12.88
CA ALA A 449 5.25 -13.31 14.01
C ALA A 449 5.42 -14.03 15.36
N LEU A 450 4.67 -15.12 15.57
CA LEU A 450 4.77 -15.91 16.81
C LEU A 450 6.16 -16.50 17.04
N LEU A 451 6.82 -17.04 16.01
CA LEU A 451 8.18 -17.56 16.13
C LEU A 451 9.15 -16.46 16.57
N MET A 452 9.06 -15.28 15.98
CA MET A 452 9.91 -14.13 16.33
C MET A 452 9.61 -13.59 17.73
N ILE A 453 8.33 -13.52 18.15
CA ILE A 453 7.93 -13.14 19.52
C ILE A 453 8.51 -14.12 20.55
N ILE A 454 8.43 -15.44 20.27
CA ILE A 454 9.01 -16.45 21.14
C ILE A 454 10.53 -16.30 21.21
N CYS A 455 11.21 -16.07 20.08
CA CYS A 455 12.65 -15.82 20.07
C CYS A 455 13.04 -14.57 20.87
N ALA A 456 12.25 -13.48 20.76
CA ALA A 456 12.47 -12.25 21.53
C ALA A 456 12.35 -12.49 23.04
N ALA A 457 11.36 -13.28 23.46
CA ALA A 457 11.10 -13.64 24.85
C ALA A 457 12.01 -14.75 25.42
N SER A 458 12.95 -15.27 24.63
CA SER A 458 13.81 -16.41 24.98
C SER A 458 15.19 -15.98 25.46
N TRP A 459 15.82 -16.81 26.29
CA TRP A 459 17.18 -16.56 26.78
C TRP A 459 17.98 -17.85 26.98
N ARG A 460 19.31 -17.70 27.02
CA ARG A 460 20.29 -18.80 27.08
C ARG A 460 20.38 -19.58 28.40
N GLY A 461 19.74 -19.12 29.48
CA GLY A 461 19.93 -19.70 30.82
C GLY A 461 18.71 -20.48 31.34
N THR A 462 18.78 -20.85 32.61
CA THR A 462 17.76 -21.68 33.29
C THR A 462 17.12 -20.93 34.46
N ASP A 463 15.86 -21.24 34.78
CA ASP A 463 15.17 -20.66 35.95
C ASP A 463 15.60 -21.33 37.29
N LYS A 464 16.79 -21.94 37.35
CA LYS A 464 17.31 -22.59 38.56
C LYS A 464 17.74 -21.55 39.61
N ALA A 465 17.36 -21.80 40.87
CA ALA A 465 17.71 -20.92 41.98
C ALA A 465 19.24 -20.82 42.16
N GLY A 466 19.80 -19.61 42.04
CA GLY A 466 21.21 -19.31 42.30
C GLY A 466 22.05 -18.90 41.08
N GLU A 467 21.54 -19.02 39.86
CA GLU A 467 22.22 -18.44 38.67
C GLU A 467 22.06 -16.91 38.68
N LYS A 468 23.19 -16.18 38.58
CA LYS A 468 23.16 -14.72 38.47
C LYS A 468 22.55 -14.34 37.12
N LEU A 469 21.36 -13.72 37.16
CA LEU A 469 20.58 -13.16 36.05
C LEU A 469 21.24 -11.95 35.36
N LYS A 470 22.57 -11.94 35.23
CA LYS A 470 23.36 -10.71 35.01
C LYS A 470 23.09 -9.99 33.68
N ASP A 471 22.44 -10.66 32.71
CA ASP A 471 22.16 -10.14 31.37
C ASP A 471 20.69 -10.35 30.92
N ARG A 472 19.77 -10.67 31.84
CA ARG A 472 18.37 -10.99 31.49
C ARG A 472 17.48 -9.75 31.48
N THR A 473 16.86 -9.43 30.33
CA THR A 473 15.87 -8.35 30.25
C THR A 473 14.52 -8.77 30.83
N SER A 474 13.65 -7.82 31.16
CA SER A 474 12.30 -8.11 31.65
C SER A 474 11.40 -8.81 30.64
N LEU A 475 11.75 -8.76 29.35
CA LEU A 475 11.03 -9.44 28.26
C LEU A 475 11.41 -10.92 28.14
N GLN A 476 12.60 -11.29 28.59
CA GLN A 476 13.10 -12.66 28.50
C GLN A 476 12.48 -13.53 29.61
N VAL A 477 11.54 -14.38 29.25
CA VAL A 477 10.77 -15.20 30.19
C VAL A 477 10.80 -16.70 29.89
N LEU A 478 11.32 -17.11 28.73
CA LEU A 478 11.40 -18.51 28.30
C LEU A 478 12.83 -19.04 28.43
N PRO A 479 13.11 -19.97 29.38
CA PRO A 479 14.43 -20.55 29.56
C PRO A 479 14.76 -21.57 28.47
N VAL A 480 16.04 -21.94 28.35
CA VAL A 480 16.52 -22.95 27.39
C VAL A 480 16.18 -24.39 27.80
N GLU A 481 16.22 -24.69 29.10
CA GLU A 481 15.88 -26.00 29.67
C GLU A 481 15.33 -25.86 31.09
N GLY A 482 14.88 -26.98 31.67
CA GLY A 482 14.38 -27.04 33.05
C GLY A 482 12.91 -26.65 33.20
N ASP A 483 12.23 -26.35 32.10
CA ASP A 483 10.81 -26.05 32.06
C ASP A 483 10.11 -26.79 30.91
N PRO A 484 8.92 -27.38 31.12
CA PRO A 484 8.18 -28.06 30.04
C PRO A 484 7.74 -27.10 28.91
N ASN A 485 7.72 -25.80 29.17
CA ASN A 485 7.48 -24.73 28.22
C ASN A 485 8.77 -23.91 27.97
N SER A 486 9.95 -24.55 28.04
CA SER A 486 11.19 -23.94 27.54
C SER A 486 11.05 -23.57 26.06
N TRP A 487 11.84 -22.59 25.61
CA TRP A 487 11.69 -22.07 24.26
C TRP A 487 11.86 -23.13 23.16
N PRO A 488 12.77 -24.13 23.25
CA PRO A 488 12.87 -25.16 22.21
C PRO A 488 11.59 -25.99 22.07
N TYR A 489 10.89 -26.26 23.18
CA TYR A 489 9.63 -26.99 23.17
C TYR A 489 8.46 -26.15 22.65
N VAL A 490 8.44 -24.84 22.95
CA VAL A 490 7.40 -23.94 22.43
C VAL A 490 7.54 -23.78 20.90
N LEU A 491 8.75 -23.49 20.41
CA LEU A 491 9.02 -23.41 18.96
C LEU A 491 8.71 -24.73 18.26
N GLY A 492 9.17 -25.86 18.81
CA GLY A 492 8.90 -27.19 18.26
C GLY A 492 7.41 -27.51 18.16
N ARG A 493 6.60 -27.15 19.17
CA ARG A 493 5.14 -27.37 19.14
C ARG A 493 4.44 -26.52 18.08
N LEU A 494 4.83 -25.24 17.92
CA LEU A 494 4.31 -24.36 16.88
C LEU A 494 4.58 -24.91 15.47
N ILE A 495 5.83 -25.26 15.20
CA ILE A 495 6.26 -25.77 13.89
C ILE A 495 5.63 -27.15 13.62
N PHE A 496 5.57 -28.03 14.64
CA PHE A 496 4.91 -29.33 14.53
C PHE A 496 3.45 -29.20 14.11
N LYS A 497 2.76 -28.15 14.55
CA LYS A 497 1.35 -28.00 14.22
C LYS A 497 1.11 -27.78 12.72
N VAL A 498 2.04 -27.13 12.04
CA VAL A 498 1.94 -26.80 10.62
C VAL A 498 2.55 -27.90 9.75
N PHE A 499 3.73 -28.38 10.13
CA PHE A 499 4.54 -29.30 9.33
C PHE A 499 4.59 -30.73 9.85
N GLY A 500 4.05 -31.01 11.04
CA GLY A 500 4.10 -32.32 11.70
C GLY A 500 2.87 -33.19 11.44
N GLY A 501 2.93 -34.43 11.94
CA GLY A 501 1.81 -35.38 11.90
C GLY A 501 1.53 -36.00 10.52
N SER A 502 0.50 -36.86 10.48
CA SER A 502 0.06 -37.58 9.28
C SER A 502 -0.75 -36.73 8.31
N LYS A 503 -1.42 -35.68 8.81
CA LYS A 503 -2.20 -34.70 8.04
C LYS A 503 -1.70 -33.28 8.36
N PRO A 504 -0.53 -32.87 7.87
CA PRO A 504 0.01 -31.53 8.16
C PRO A 504 -0.85 -30.43 7.56
N ALA A 505 -0.91 -29.29 8.26
CA ALA A 505 -1.72 -28.15 7.83
C ALA A 505 -1.19 -27.51 6.53
N ILE A 506 0.12 -27.53 6.27
CA ILE A 506 0.72 -26.95 5.05
C ILE A 506 0.06 -27.45 3.75
N ARG A 507 -0.43 -28.70 3.72
CA ARG A 507 -1.11 -29.28 2.55
C ARG A 507 -2.47 -28.66 2.24
N PHE A 508 -3.02 -27.89 3.16
CA PHE A 508 -4.32 -27.23 3.05
C PHE A 508 -4.18 -25.73 2.78
N LEU A 509 -2.94 -25.23 2.61
CA LEU A 509 -2.68 -23.84 2.25
C LEU A 509 -3.27 -23.53 0.87
N LYS A 510 -4.08 -22.47 0.80
CA LYS A 510 -4.62 -21.93 -0.45
C LYS A 510 -3.82 -20.71 -0.89
N LEU A 511 -3.38 -20.73 -2.15
CA LEU A 511 -2.75 -19.62 -2.84
C LEU A 511 -3.67 -19.14 -3.96
N ASP A 512 -3.64 -17.84 -4.27
CA ASP A 512 -4.34 -17.30 -5.43
C ASP A 512 -3.71 -17.84 -6.73
N SER A 513 -4.55 -18.06 -7.74
CA SER A 513 -4.19 -18.51 -9.10
C SER A 513 -3.32 -17.52 -9.88
N VAL A 514 -3.18 -16.29 -9.39
CA VAL A 514 -2.28 -15.28 -9.99
C VAL A 514 -0.80 -15.65 -9.74
N HIS A 515 -0.52 -16.47 -8.73
CA HIS A 515 0.84 -16.87 -8.40
C HIS A 515 1.26 -18.11 -9.20
N ASP A 516 2.35 -18.00 -9.94
CA ASP A 516 3.04 -19.15 -10.56
C ASP A 516 4.42 -19.45 -9.92
N GLN A 517 4.73 -18.73 -8.83
CA GLN A 517 5.85 -18.93 -7.91
C GLN A 517 5.36 -18.93 -6.46
N LEU A 518 6.22 -19.35 -5.53
CA LEU A 518 5.94 -19.19 -4.10
C LEU A 518 6.11 -17.72 -3.69
N PRO A 519 5.10 -17.11 -3.06
CA PRO A 519 5.19 -15.75 -2.55
C PRO A 519 6.33 -15.56 -1.53
N ALA A 520 6.96 -14.38 -1.56
CA ALA A 520 8.09 -14.03 -0.71
C ALA A 520 7.74 -14.10 0.78
N ASP A 521 6.52 -13.73 1.17
CA ASP A 521 6.04 -13.80 2.55
C ASP A 521 6.05 -15.22 3.13
N LEU A 522 5.82 -16.22 2.28
CA LEU A 522 5.92 -17.62 2.67
C LEU A 522 7.37 -18.12 2.71
N LEU A 523 8.21 -17.70 1.75
CA LEU A 523 9.65 -17.98 1.76
C LEU A 523 10.30 -17.46 3.06
N GLU A 524 9.98 -16.24 3.45
CA GLU A 524 10.43 -15.64 4.71
C GLU A 524 9.95 -16.43 5.94
N CYS A 525 8.70 -16.90 5.92
CA CYS A 525 8.15 -17.74 6.98
C CYS A 525 8.90 -19.09 7.07
N TRP A 526 9.16 -19.76 5.94
CA TRP A 526 9.92 -21.01 5.93
C TRP A 526 11.36 -20.82 6.38
N ALA A 527 12.04 -19.76 5.92
CA ALA A 527 13.38 -19.40 6.38
C ALA A 527 13.41 -19.22 7.91
N THR A 528 12.42 -18.52 8.46
CA THR A 528 12.25 -18.37 9.91
C THR A 528 12.06 -19.74 10.61
N CYS A 529 11.29 -20.65 10.01
CA CYS A 529 11.10 -22.01 10.53
C CYS A 529 12.40 -22.82 10.50
N PHE A 530 13.16 -22.79 9.39
CA PHE A 530 14.45 -23.46 9.28
C PHE A 530 15.42 -22.96 10.34
N TRP A 531 15.53 -21.64 10.49
CA TRP A 531 16.36 -21.02 11.51
C TRP A 531 15.96 -21.46 12.91
N CYS A 532 14.66 -21.43 13.26
CA CYS A 532 14.18 -21.85 14.58
C CYS A 532 14.53 -23.31 14.88
N MET A 533 14.41 -24.21 13.90
CA MET A 533 14.73 -25.63 14.09
C MET A 533 16.22 -25.84 14.33
N HIS A 534 17.09 -25.16 13.58
CA HIS A 534 18.54 -25.21 13.82
C HIS A 534 18.90 -24.55 15.15
N ALA A 535 18.27 -23.44 15.52
CA ALA A 535 18.46 -22.79 16.80
C ALA A 535 18.18 -23.75 17.96
N CYS A 536 17.08 -24.52 17.90
CA CYS A 536 16.76 -25.55 18.89
C CYS A 536 17.84 -26.63 19.00
N LEU A 537 18.46 -27.04 17.88
CA LEU A 537 19.51 -28.07 17.86
C LEU A 537 20.88 -27.54 18.31
N CYS A 538 21.15 -26.26 18.09
CA CYS A 538 22.37 -25.56 18.49
C CYS A 538 22.32 -25.01 19.92
N ALA A 539 21.16 -25.07 20.58
CA ALA A 539 20.97 -24.60 21.95
C ALA A 539 21.96 -25.21 22.95
N ARG A 540 22.40 -24.41 23.93
CA ARG A 540 23.29 -24.85 25.02
C ARG A 540 22.50 -25.64 26.08
N LEU A 541 22.28 -26.91 25.79
CA LEU A 541 21.51 -27.84 26.63
C LEU A 541 22.41 -28.83 27.38
N SER A 542 21.94 -29.30 28.54
CA SER A 542 22.51 -30.46 29.22
C SER A 542 22.46 -31.71 28.32
N PRO A 543 23.38 -32.69 28.48
CA PRO A 543 23.46 -33.86 27.58
C PRO A 543 22.15 -34.67 27.50
N SER A 544 21.45 -34.82 28.62
CA SER A 544 20.15 -35.51 28.67
C SER A 544 19.08 -34.75 27.90
N GLU A 545 19.05 -33.41 28.04
CA GLU A 545 18.04 -32.59 27.40
C GLU A 545 18.31 -32.44 25.90
N ARG A 546 19.58 -32.28 25.50
CA ARG A 546 20.02 -32.34 24.11
C ARG A 546 19.52 -33.59 23.40
N THR A 547 19.63 -34.75 24.04
CA THR A 547 19.17 -36.03 23.48
C THR A 547 17.65 -36.05 23.26
N LYS A 548 16.87 -35.48 24.19
CA LYS A 548 15.40 -35.38 24.05
C LYS A 548 15.02 -34.41 22.93
N ILE A 549 15.62 -33.22 22.91
CA ILE A 549 15.38 -32.21 21.88
C ILE A 549 15.72 -32.78 20.50
N GLN A 550 16.88 -33.40 20.33
CA GLN A 550 17.26 -34.04 19.07
C GLN A 550 16.25 -35.12 18.63
N ARG A 551 15.75 -35.95 19.55
CA ARG A 551 14.75 -36.98 19.24
C ARG A 551 13.46 -36.41 18.64
N HIS A 552 13.03 -35.23 19.08
CA HIS A 552 11.76 -34.63 18.64
C HIS A 552 11.94 -33.63 17.49
N ILE A 553 12.97 -32.79 17.56
CA ILE A 553 13.23 -31.70 16.62
C ILE A 553 13.86 -32.22 15.32
N LEU A 554 14.76 -33.20 15.37
CA LEU A 554 15.44 -33.67 14.15
C LEU A 554 14.47 -34.29 13.12
N PRO A 555 13.53 -35.19 13.50
CA PRO A 555 12.55 -35.71 12.55
C PRO A 555 11.58 -34.63 12.05
N LEU A 556 11.21 -33.68 12.91
CA LEU A 556 10.37 -32.55 12.51
C LEU A 556 11.10 -31.65 11.51
N MET A 557 12.39 -31.38 11.71
CA MET A 557 13.19 -30.55 10.80
C MET A 557 13.17 -31.14 9.40
N GLU A 558 13.43 -32.45 9.28
CA GLU A 558 13.36 -33.14 8.00
C GLU A 558 11.98 -33.06 7.35
N GLN A 559 10.90 -33.12 8.13
CA GLN A 559 9.55 -32.90 7.62
C GLN A 559 9.34 -31.47 7.13
N VAL A 560 9.84 -30.45 7.84
CA VAL A 560 9.73 -29.05 7.41
C VAL A 560 10.41 -28.86 6.05
N TYR A 561 11.69 -29.27 5.92
CA TYR A 561 12.42 -29.17 4.65
C TYR A 561 11.69 -29.86 3.50
N ARG A 562 11.28 -31.12 3.68
CA ARG A 562 10.60 -31.87 2.62
C ARG A 562 9.22 -31.33 2.27
N ARG A 563 8.46 -30.80 3.25
CA ARG A 563 7.07 -30.34 3.07
C ARG A 563 6.96 -28.90 2.57
N THR A 564 8.05 -28.14 2.54
CA THR A 564 8.11 -26.87 1.80
C THR A 564 8.31 -27.08 0.30
N HIS A 565 8.83 -28.25 -0.09
CA HIS A 565 9.14 -28.61 -1.48
C HIS A 565 10.02 -27.59 -2.21
N LEU A 566 10.89 -26.90 -1.47
CA LEU A 566 11.95 -26.08 -2.05
C LEU A 566 13.05 -27.00 -2.58
N SER A 567 13.59 -26.66 -3.75
CA SER A 567 14.80 -27.29 -4.27
C SER A 567 16.02 -26.91 -3.43
N LYS A 568 17.12 -27.64 -3.60
CA LYS A 568 18.39 -27.32 -2.92
C LYS A 568 18.85 -25.89 -3.21
N ASP A 569 18.75 -25.48 -4.46
CA ASP A 569 19.19 -24.14 -4.90
C ASP A 569 18.31 -23.06 -4.27
N GLU A 570 17.00 -23.27 -4.16
CA GLU A 570 16.09 -22.34 -3.48
C GLU A 570 16.32 -22.28 -1.97
N LEU A 571 16.61 -23.41 -1.33
CA LEU A 571 16.95 -23.46 0.10
C LEU A 571 18.23 -22.67 0.40
N LEU A 572 19.15 -22.61 -0.55
CA LEU A 572 20.44 -21.91 -0.43
C LEU A 572 20.42 -20.52 -1.08
N ALA A 573 19.27 -20.07 -1.60
CA ALA A 573 19.13 -18.78 -2.24
C ALA A 573 19.17 -17.63 -1.23
N VAL A 574 19.57 -16.45 -1.73
CA VAL A 574 19.65 -15.18 -0.98
C VAL A 574 18.34 -14.87 -0.23
N SER A 575 17.18 -15.14 -0.85
CA SER A 575 15.87 -14.93 -0.23
C SER A 575 15.61 -15.75 1.04
N ILE A 576 16.29 -16.88 1.22
CA ILE A 576 16.24 -17.70 2.44
C ILE A 576 17.39 -17.32 3.37
N THR A 577 18.61 -17.23 2.85
CA THR A 577 19.80 -17.00 3.67
C THR A 577 19.79 -15.65 4.35
N ASP A 578 19.33 -14.58 3.68
CA ASP A 578 19.30 -13.24 4.28
C ASP A 578 18.33 -13.18 5.47
N VAL A 579 17.19 -13.88 5.38
CA VAL A 579 16.24 -14.00 6.51
C VAL A 579 16.89 -14.74 7.67
N MET A 580 17.60 -15.84 7.39
CA MET A 580 18.29 -16.62 8.42
C MET A 580 19.45 -15.84 9.06
N ASP A 581 20.18 -15.05 8.28
CA ASP A 581 21.26 -14.20 8.78
C ASP A 581 20.70 -13.05 9.63
N GLY A 582 19.63 -12.41 9.18
CA GLY A 582 18.89 -11.40 9.94
C GLY A 582 18.35 -11.92 11.28
N MET A 583 17.76 -13.12 11.28
CA MET A 583 17.36 -13.82 12.52
C MET A 583 18.57 -14.10 13.43
N SER A 584 19.72 -14.45 12.86
CA SER A 584 20.94 -14.71 13.63
C SER A 584 21.50 -13.44 14.27
N ILE A 585 21.56 -12.34 13.52
CA ILE A 585 21.98 -11.02 14.02
C ILE A 585 21.09 -10.59 15.20
N GLN A 586 19.77 -10.78 15.07
CA GLN A 586 18.82 -10.30 16.06
C GLN A 586 18.72 -11.18 17.33
N TYR A 587 18.85 -12.51 17.18
CA TYR A 587 18.50 -13.45 18.24
C TYR A 587 19.60 -14.42 18.68
N ALA A 588 20.69 -14.62 17.92
CA ALA A 588 21.67 -15.66 18.26
C ALA A 588 22.40 -15.39 19.58
N ASP A 589 22.86 -14.15 19.83
CA ASP A 589 23.61 -13.80 21.04
C ASP A 589 22.79 -14.00 22.33
N ARG A 590 21.52 -13.53 22.33
CA ARG A 590 20.61 -13.70 23.48
C ARG A 590 20.30 -15.18 23.78
N LEU A 591 20.28 -16.01 22.75
CA LEU A 591 20.08 -17.47 22.87
C LEU A 591 21.38 -18.23 23.13
N GLY A 592 22.54 -17.56 23.07
CA GLY A 592 23.86 -18.18 23.26
C GLY A 592 24.23 -19.12 22.11
N ILE A 593 23.72 -18.87 20.91
CA ILE A 593 23.93 -19.65 19.70
C ILE A 593 25.02 -18.99 18.86
N ASP A 594 25.86 -19.81 18.23
CA ASP A 594 26.85 -19.36 17.26
C ASP A 594 26.20 -19.25 15.86
N PRO A 595 26.10 -18.04 15.27
CA PRO A 595 25.55 -17.84 13.92
C PRO A 595 26.24 -18.68 12.85
N GLU A 596 27.56 -18.82 12.90
CA GLU A 596 28.32 -19.56 11.89
C GLU A 596 27.98 -21.05 11.94
N ALA A 597 27.90 -21.61 13.15
CA ALA A 597 27.48 -22.99 13.36
C ALA A 597 26.05 -23.24 12.85
N LEU A 598 25.14 -22.28 13.01
CA LEU A 598 23.76 -22.38 12.52
C LEU A 598 23.71 -22.36 10.99
N SER A 599 24.42 -21.43 10.36
CA SER A 599 24.52 -21.32 8.89
C SER A 599 25.14 -22.57 8.26
N LEU A 600 26.21 -23.11 8.88
CA LEU A 600 26.83 -24.36 8.47
C LEU A 600 25.85 -25.55 8.62
N ALA A 601 25.14 -25.63 9.74
CA ALA A 601 24.15 -26.69 9.98
C ALA A 601 23.02 -26.68 8.95
N HIS A 602 22.57 -25.49 8.53
CA HIS A 602 21.62 -25.33 7.44
C HIS A 602 22.15 -25.90 6.12
N ARG A 603 23.35 -25.47 5.69
CA ARG A 603 24.00 -25.97 4.46
C ARG A 603 24.16 -27.49 4.48
N SER A 604 24.69 -28.05 5.57
CA SER A 604 24.85 -29.51 5.72
C SER A 604 23.52 -30.27 5.74
N ALA A 605 22.45 -29.67 6.26
CA ALA A 605 21.12 -30.26 6.19
C ALA A 605 20.60 -30.30 4.74
N CYS A 606 20.77 -29.23 3.97
CA CYS A 606 20.41 -29.17 2.56
C CYS A 606 21.17 -30.23 1.74
N GLU A 607 22.50 -30.33 1.91
CA GLU A 607 23.33 -31.33 1.22
C GLU A 607 22.93 -32.77 1.56
N ARG A 608 22.60 -33.05 2.82
CA ARG A 608 22.23 -34.39 3.27
C ARG A 608 20.83 -34.80 2.79
N MET A 609 19.89 -33.87 2.77
CA MET A 609 18.48 -34.16 2.44
C MET A 609 18.21 -34.11 0.93
N PHE A 610 18.99 -33.34 0.19
CA PHE A 610 18.86 -33.12 -1.26
C PHE A 610 20.24 -33.32 -1.93
N PRO A 611 20.70 -34.57 -2.03
CA PRO A 611 22.02 -34.91 -2.58
C PRO A 611 22.16 -34.58 -4.07
#